data_AF-A0A7S1NWB7-F1
#
_entry.id   AF-A0A7S1NWB7-F1
#
_cell.length_a   1.000
_cell.length_b   1.000
_cell.length_c   1.000
_cell.angle_alpha   90.00
_cell.angle_beta   90.00
_cell.angle_gamma   90.00
#
_symmetry.space_group_name_H-M   'P 1'
#
loop_
_entity.id
_entity.type
_entity.pdbx_description
1 polymer ?
#
loop_
_entity_poly.entity_id
_entity_poly.type
_entity_poly.pdbx_seq_one_letter_code
_entity_poly.pdbx_strand_id
1 'polypeptide(L)'
;DAPASVMYMPCKHLRLCLHCYEERRHTWQRDLDQVRTENTRRRAENEEAKRKNESRSREKQIPMAKLLEEPEYLCEHCKEKVVFAGSREEVLRWAAEAFTSTTER
;
A
#
# COMPACT_ATOMS: atom_id res chain seq x y z
N ASP A 1 17.52 -11.64 29.26
CA ASP A 1 16.31 -10.93 28.79
C ASP A 1 16.13 -11.13 27.30
N ALA A 2 15.05 -11.82 26.92
CA ALA A 2 14.70 -11.95 25.50
C ALA A 2 14.14 -10.60 24.99
N PRO A 3 14.46 -10.19 23.75
CA PRO A 3 13.93 -8.94 23.20
C PRO A 3 12.40 -9.01 23.11
N ALA A 4 11.73 -7.93 23.54
CA ALA A 4 10.28 -7.80 23.47
C ALA A 4 9.81 -7.92 22.01
N SER A 5 8.95 -8.90 21.74
CA SER A 5 8.36 -9.14 20.43
C SER A 5 7.09 -8.28 20.28
N VAL A 6 7.08 -7.40 19.27
CA VAL A 6 5.93 -6.56 18.92
C VAL A 6 4.96 -7.38 18.06
N MET A 7 3.76 -7.64 18.60
CA MET A 7 2.67 -8.29 17.86
C MET A 7 1.97 -7.25 16.97
N TYR A 8 2.15 -7.37 15.67
CA TYR A 8 1.34 -6.65 14.69
C TYR A 8 -0.05 -7.28 14.68
N MET A 9 -1.11 -6.48 14.80
CA MET A 9 -2.48 -6.98 14.67
C MET A 9 -2.95 -6.79 13.22
N PRO A 10 -2.87 -7.82 12.35
CA PRO A 10 -3.61 -7.78 11.10
C PRO A 10 -5.11 -7.66 11.41
N CYS A 11 -5.91 -7.29 10.41
CA CYS A 11 -7.37 -7.34 10.51
C CYS A 11 -7.81 -8.58 11.29
N LYS A 12 -8.72 -8.43 12.26
CA LYS A 12 -9.17 -9.53 13.15
C LYS A 12 -9.63 -10.81 12.45
N HIS A 13 -9.98 -10.73 11.16
CA HIS A 13 -10.39 -11.87 10.34
C HIS A 13 -9.20 -12.62 9.73
N LEU A 14 -8.00 -12.04 9.69
CA LEU A 14 -6.78 -12.68 9.20
C LEU A 14 -6.24 -13.64 10.27
N ARG A 15 -6.49 -14.93 10.07
CA ARG A 15 -5.92 -16.00 10.88
C ARG A 15 -4.64 -16.51 10.22
N LEU A 16 -3.55 -15.77 10.37
CA LEU A 16 -2.24 -16.15 9.85
C LEU A 16 -1.29 -16.46 11.01
N CYS A 17 -0.45 -17.48 10.86
CA CYS A 17 0.70 -17.62 11.75
C CYS A 17 1.70 -16.50 11.47
N LEU A 18 2.61 -16.24 12.43
CA LEU A 18 3.60 -15.17 12.30
C LEU A 18 4.43 -15.31 11.02
N HIS A 19 4.86 -16.52 10.68
CA HIS A 19 5.66 -16.78 9.48
C HIS A 19 4.91 -16.42 8.18
N CYS A 20 3.67 -16.89 8.02
CA CYS A 20 2.86 -16.57 6.85
C CYS A 20 2.51 -15.08 6.77
N TYR A 21 2.36 -14.42 7.92
CA TYR A 21 2.13 -12.97 7.97
C TYR A 21 3.36 -12.19 7.49
N GLU A 22 4.55 -12.54 7.99
CA GLU A 22 5.81 -11.92 7.60
C GLU A 22 6.09 -12.13 6.11
N GLU A 23 5.91 -13.34 5.60
CA GLU A 23 6.09 -13.67 4.19
C GLU A 23 5.18 -12.83 3.28
N ARG A 24 3.89 -12.73 3.63
CA ARG A 24 2.92 -11.92 2.87
C ARG A 24 3.24 -10.43 2.94
N ARG A 25 3.66 -9.92 4.10
CA ARG A 25 4.13 -8.54 4.28
C ARG A 25 5.34 -8.27 3.40
N HIS A 26 6.35 -9.14 3.42
CA HIS A 26 7.55 -8.98 2.60
C HIS A 26 7.25 -8.99 1.11
N THR A 27 6.32 -9.85 0.67
CA THR A 27 5.89 -9.91 -0.72
C THR A 27 5.17 -8.62 -1.11
N TRP A 28 4.17 -8.19 -0.34
CA TRP A 28 3.46 -6.93 -0.60
C TRP A 28 4.40 -5.73 -0.60
N GLN A 29 5.35 -5.65 0.33
CA GLN A 29 6.33 -4.56 0.40
C GLN A 29 7.22 -4.52 -0.84
N ARG A 30 7.69 -5.68 -1.32
CA ARG A 30 8.48 -5.78 -2.55
C ARG A 30 7.70 -5.29 -3.76
N ASP A 31 6.44 -5.72 -3.90
CA ASP A 31 5.58 -5.33 -5.01
C ASP A 31 5.29 -3.83 -4.98
N LEU A 32 5.03 -3.28 -3.79
CA LEU A 32 4.83 -1.85 -3.58
C LEU A 32 6.07 -1.04 -3.97
N ASP A 33 7.25 -1.48 -3.53
CA ASP A 33 8.50 -0.79 -3.84
C ASP A 33 8.78 -0.83 -5.35
N GLN A 34 8.54 -1.96 -6.01
CA GLN A 34 8.68 -2.09 -7.47
C GLN A 34 7.75 -1.12 -8.21
N VAL A 35 6.48 -1.04 -7.81
CA VAL A 35 5.50 -0.12 -8.40
C VAL A 35 5.92 1.34 -8.18
N ARG A 36 6.42 1.68 -6.99
CA ARG A 36 6.89 3.04 -6.68
C ARG A 36 8.12 3.45 -7.49
N THR A 37 9.08 2.54 -7.66
CA THR A 37 10.25 2.77 -8.52
C THR A 37 9.82 3.02 -9.96
N GLU A 38 8.93 2.18 -10.49
CA GLU A 38 8.42 2.32 -11.86
C GLU A 38 7.62 3.62 -12.04
N ASN A 39 6.76 3.97 -11.08
CA ASN A 39 6.03 5.23 -11.09
C ASN A 39 6.95 6.45 -11.01
N THR A 40 8.05 6.36 -10.26
CA THR A 40 9.06 7.41 -10.21
C THR A 40 9.69 7.63 -11.59
N ARG A 41 10.05 6.53 -12.28
CA ARG A 41 10.54 6.57 -13.66
C ARG A 41 9.51 7.20 -14.61
N ARG A 42 8.26 6.73 -14.60
CA ARG A 42 7.19 7.26 -15.46
C ARG A 42 6.87 8.73 -15.20
N ARG A 43 6.96 9.19 -13.95
CA ARG A 43 6.80 10.62 -13.61
C ARG A 43 7.91 11.46 -14.25
N ALA A 44 9.16 11.01 -14.20
CA ALA A 44 10.27 11.71 -14.86
C ALA A 44 10.10 11.75 -16.39
N GLU A 45 9.66 10.65 -17.00
CA GLU A 45 9.37 10.61 -18.44
C GLU A 45 8.21 11.54 -18.83
N ASN A 46 7.16 11.57 -18.02
CA ASN A 46 6.01 12.45 -18.24
C ASN A 46 6.37 13.92 -18.09
N GLU A 47 7.22 14.27 -17.12
CA GLU A 47 7.78 15.61 -16.96
C GLU A 47 8.58 16.06 -18.18
N GLU A 48 9.40 15.17 -18.75
CA GLU A 48 10.16 15.44 -19.96
C GLU A 48 9.25 15.56 -21.20
N ALA A 49 8.30 14.64 -21.36
CA ALA A 49 7.31 14.66 -22.43
C ALA A 49 6.47 15.94 -22.37
N LYS A 50 6.06 16.37 -21.17
CA LYS A 50 5.32 17.62 -20.95
C LYS A 50 6.12 18.82 -21.44
N ARG A 51 7.39 18.94 -21.03
CA ARG A 51 8.30 20.01 -21.50
C ARG A 51 8.47 20.00 -23.02
N LYS A 52 8.63 18.83 -23.63
CA LYS A 52 8.74 18.69 -25.09
C LYS A 52 7.44 19.01 -25.83
N ASN A 53 6.28 18.83 -25.19
CA ASN A 53 4.97 19.05 -25.80
C ASN A 53 4.54 20.52 -25.81
N GLU A 54 5.13 21.39 -24.98
CA GLU A 54 4.82 22.82 -24.94
C GLU A 54 5.01 23.51 -26.29
N SER A 55 6.00 23.08 -27.08
CA SER A 55 6.31 23.64 -28.40
C SER A 55 5.76 22.82 -29.57
N ARG A 56 5.04 21.72 -29.31
CA ARG A 56 4.51 20.82 -30.34
C ARG A 56 3.05 21.12 -30.65
N SER A 57 2.69 20.97 -31.92
CA SER A 57 1.28 20.94 -32.31
C SER A 57 0.58 19.74 -31.67
N ARG A 58 -0.73 19.87 -31.43
CA ARG A 58 -1.55 18.86 -30.74
C ARG A 58 -1.40 17.45 -31.34
N GLU A 59 -1.31 17.35 -32.65
CA GLU A 59 -1.17 16.09 -33.40
C GLU A 59 0.20 15.42 -33.23
N LYS A 60 1.23 16.16 -32.78
CA LYS A 60 2.62 15.69 -32.62
C LYS A 60 3.03 15.52 -31.15
N GLN A 61 2.10 15.67 -30.21
CA GLN A 61 2.38 15.53 -28.79
C GLN A 61 2.84 14.10 -28.45
N ILE A 62 3.88 14.00 -27.64
CA ILE A 62 4.36 12.77 -27.03
C ILE A 62 3.31 12.30 -26.01
N PRO A 63 2.83 11.05 -26.07
CA PRO A 63 1.87 10.54 -25.10
C PRO A 63 2.50 10.41 -23.71
N MET A 64 1.70 10.67 -22.67
CA MET A 64 2.12 10.47 -21.28
C MET A 64 1.95 9.00 -20.87
N ALA A 65 2.94 8.45 -20.20
CA ALA A 65 2.86 7.13 -19.57
C ALA A 65 1.84 7.13 -18.43
N LYS A 66 0.95 6.15 -18.40
CA LYS A 66 -0.01 5.97 -17.29
C LYS A 66 0.73 5.49 -16.04
N LEU A 67 0.44 6.07 -14.86
CA LEU A 67 0.97 5.56 -13.59
C LEU A 67 0.29 4.23 -13.21
N LEU A 68 1.06 3.34 -12.59
CA LEU A 68 0.57 2.10 -12.00
C LEU A 68 -0.11 2.38 -10.67
N GLU A 69 -1.12 1.57 -10.35
CA GLU A 69 -1.80 1.61 -9.06
C GLU A 69 -0.92 0.91 -8.01
N GLU A 70 -0.75 1.54 -6.85
CA GLU A 70 -0.03 0.92 -5.74
C GLU A 70 -0.85 -0.26 -5.18
N PRO A 71 -0.25 -1.44 -4.99
CA PRO A 71 -0.98 -2.60 -4.49
C PRO A 71 -1.42 -2.36 -3.05
N GLU A 72 -2.67 -2.70 -2.74
CA GLU A 72 -3.18 -2.71 -1.38
C GLU A 72 -3.16 -4.14 -0.82
N TYR A 73 -2.73 -4.28 0.44
CA TYR A 73 -2.89 -5.54 1.15
C TYR A 73 -4.29 -5.58 1.76
N LEU A 74 -5.20 -6.36 1.17
CA LEU A 74 -6.59 -6.45 1.62
C LEU A 74 -6.82 -7.71 2.47
N CYS A 75 -7.66 -7.60 3.49
CA CYS A 75 -8.15 -8.75 4.21
C CYS A 75 -9.01 -9.63 3.28
N GLU A 76 -8.73 -10.92 3.22
CA GLU A 76 -9.49 -11.85 2.36
C GLU A 76 -10.99 -11.94 2.72
N HIS A 77 -11.34 -11.65 3.98
CA HIS A 77 -12.70 -11.81 4.51
C HIS A 77 -13.53 -10.53 4.48
N CYS A 78 -13.04 -9.42 5.04
CA CYS A 78 -13.79 -8.16 5.07
C CYS A 78 -13.43 -7.21 3.92
N LYS A 79 -12.45 -7.57 3.07
CA LYS A 79 -11.94 -6.76 1.95
C LYS A 79 -11.38 -5.39 2.34
N GLU A 80 -11.28 -5.10 3.62
CA GLU A 80 -10.66 -3.86 4.09
C GLU A 80 -9.14 -3.91 3.98
N LYS A 81 -8.57 -2.72 3.79
CA LYS A 81 -7.14 -2.51 3.75
C LYS A 81 -6.51 -2.84 5.10
N VAL A 82 -5.56 -3.74 5.06
CA VAL A 82 -4.74 -4.11 6.20
C VAL A 82 -3.56 -3.15 6.22
N VAL A 83 -3.51 -2.30 7.25
CA VAL A 83 -2.34 -1.44 7.47
C VAL A 83 -1.38 -2.19 8.38
N PHE A 84 -0.13 -2.27 7.97
CA PHE A 84 0.94 -2.80 8.79
C PHE A 84 1.36 -1.72 9.79
N ALA A 85 0.77 -1.70 10.99
CA ALA A 85 1.13 -0.75 12.05
C ALA A 85 2.57 -1.01 12.53
N GLY A 86 3.52 -0.15 12.17
CA GLY A 86 4.96 -0.34 12.33
C GLY A 86 5.48 -0.16 13.75
N SER A 87 4.78 0.61 14.59
CA SER A 87 5.17 0.90 15.98
C SER A 87 4.16 0.41 17.02
N ARG A 88 4.65 0.20 18.26
CA ARG A 88 3.81 -0.18 19.41
C ARG A 88 2.70 0.85 19.70
N GLU A 89 2.97 2.15 19.49
CA GLU A 89 1.98 3.21 19.69
C GLU A 89 0.89 3.21 18.61
N GLU A 90 1.25 2.86 17.36
CA GLU A 90 0.28 2.68 16.28
C GLU A 90 -0.67 1.53 16.58
N VAL A 91 -0.15 0.40 17.08
CA VAL A 91 -0.94 -0.76 17.49
C VAL A 91 -1.88 -0.43 18.66
N LEU A 92 -1.41 0.32 19.66
CA LEU A 92 -2.24 0.70 20.82
C LEU A 92 -3.40 1.62 20.43
N ARG A 93 -3.21 2.55 19.49
CA ARG A 93 -4.30 3.38 18.96
C ARG A 93 -5.36 2.54 18.25
N TRP A 94 -4.93 1.59 17.43
CA TRP A 94 -5.82 0.68 16.72
C TRP A 94 -6.62 -0.24 17.66
N ALA A 95 -5.96 -0.80 18.68
CA ALA A 95 -6.61 -1.66 19.66
C ALA A 95 -7.64 -0.91 20.54
N ALA A 96 -7.50 0.41 20.68
CA ALA A 96 -8.42 1.25 21.43
C ALA A 96 -9.69 1.61 20.65
N GLU A 97 -9.72 1.42 19.33
CA GLU A 97 -10.91 1.68 18.52
C GLU A 97 -11.91 0.52 18.66
N ALA A 98 -13.04 0.80 19.31
CA ALA A 98 -14.13 -0.16 19.45
C ALA A 98 -14.80 -0.42 18.10
N PHE A 99 -15.04 -1.69 17.78
CA PHE A 99 -15.81 -2.06 16.59
C PHE A 99 -17.30 -1.76 16.80
N THR A 100 -17.79 -0.64 16.26
CA THR A 100 -19.23 -0.39 16.19
C THR A 100 -19.79 -1.05 14.95
N SER A 101 -20.36 -2.24 15.10
CA SER A 101 -21.26 -2.78 14.06
C SER A 101 -22.59 -2.05 14.15
N THR A 102 -22.81 -1.02 13.33
CA THR A 102 -24.17 -0.58 13.02
C THR A 102 -24.84 -1.73 12.27
N THR A 103 -25.64 -2.50 13.00
CA THR A 103 -26.65 -3.38 12.41
C THR A 103 -27.77 -2.45 11.98
N GLU A 104 -27.69 -1.88 10.79
CA GLU A 104 -28.86 -1.28 10.17
C GLU A 104 -29.83 -2.42 9.87
N ARG A 105 -31.03 -2.32 10.46
CA ARG A 105 -32.13 -3.26 10.35
C ARG A 105 -33.26 -2.59 9.58
#